data_AF-A0A3N0I043-F1
#
_entry.id   AF-A0A3N0I043-F1
#
_cell.length_a   1.000
_cell.length_b   1.000
_cell.length_c   1.000
_cell.angle_alpha   90.00
_cell.angle_beta   90.00
_cell.angle_gamma   90.00
#
_symmetry.space_group_name_H-M   'P 1'
#
loop_
_entity.id
_entity.type
_entity.pdbx_description
1 polymer ?
#
loop_
_entity_poly.entity_id
_entity_poly.type
_entity_poly.pdbx_seq_one_letter_code
_entity_poly.pdbx_strand_id
1 'polypeptide(L)'
;MFVRMICKDRNEKEKNELYQVMGALCKREHMQIEEQGDRVVIYACVQGNIVITEEDNNVIIEANTRHGGAGFHAFAVEFCKDIQTECPGEYELVDDLDFDADEDFHRLHHIYEDEIVYLKDLLLKNPEVRNMNYMFDQTYFLPIEKDGRISTAIGDMDISEFARMEAHDLMDSFFVWNDWEKNARYYKNAALVTLAKEGVGPYATMNADTIKHANEICDFIELANRKDPHISLPLDVYEDLCQQLGRQPQLEHAHAMEQEAIQYRTKEVYHLFDDVKVVADGASERSVDPVNEALCLMSPYNDESQWSWLLMASKQPGICSHLDELLHEEPITYDGKQFYFTQWTEEGATMIDALLEEEDRGLYFHAIIADTKDIPYIKQCIKESGFVHQA
;
A
#
# COMPACT_ATOMS: atom_id res chain seq x y z
N MET A 1 -14.54 -7.32 8.89
CA MET A 1 -15.30 -6.43 8.00
C MET A 1 -15.13 -6.94 6.60
N PHE A 2 -16.15 -7.62 6.12
CA PHE A 2 -16.08 -8.43 4.92
C PHE A 2 -17.48 -8.68 4.37
N VAL A 3 -17.60 -8.61 3.05
CA VAL A 3 -18.83 -8.92 2.31
C VAL A 3 -18.52 -10.04 1.33
N ARG A 4 -19.37 -11.07 1.29
CA ARG A 4 -19.27 -12.18 0.33
C ARG A 4 -20.62 -12.55 -0.23
N MET A 5 -20.69 -12.72 -1.54
CA MET A 5 -21.83 -13.32 -2.21
C MET A 5 -21.40 -14.59 -2.98
N ILE A 6 -22.16 -15.66 -2.81
CA ILE A 6 -22.02 -16.89 -3.60
C ILE A 6 -23.19 -16.96 -4.58
N CYS A 7 -22.89 -16.91 -5.88
CA CYS A 7 -23.83 -17.15 -6.96
C CYS A 7 -23.82 -18.67 -7.27
N LYS A 8 -24.83 -19.39 -6.79
CA LYS A 8 -24.81 -20.87 -6.76
C LYS A 8 -25.15 -21.52 -8.09
N ASP A 9 -24.49 -22.65 -8.39
CA ASP A 9 -24.87 -23.59 -9.45
C ASP A 9 -25.10 -22.94 -10.83
N ARG A 10 -24.17 -22.07 -11.25
CA ARG A 10 -24.19 -21.37 -12.53
C ARG A 10 -23.51 -22.21 -13.61
N ASN A 11 -24.24 -22.45 -14.70
CA ASN A 11 -23.63 -22.99 -15.92
C ASN A 11 -22.85 -21.89 -16.66
N GLU A 12 -22.01 -22.27 -17.63
CA GLU A 12 -21.16 -21.34 -18.39
C GLU A 12 -21.92 -20.16 -19.03
N LYS A 13 -23.15 -20.37 -19.50
CA LYS A 13 -23.96 -19.28 -20.07
C LYS A 13 -24.35 -18.27 -18.98
N GLU A 14 -24.78 -18.76 -17.82
CA GLU A 14 -25.20 -17.93 -16.70
C GLU A 14 -24.02 -17.19 -16.06
N LYS A 15 -22.84 -17.82 -15.99
CA LYS A 15 -21.59 -17.16 -15.59
C LYS A 15 -21.26 -15.98 -16.51
N ASN A 16 -21.33 -16.20 -17.83
CA ASN A 16 -21.11 -15.13 -18.81
C ASN A 16 -22.11 -13.98 -18.66
N GLU A 17 -23.38 -14.28 -18.36
CA GLU A 17 -24.41 -13.26 -18.07
C GLU A 17 -24.08 -12.47 -16.80
N LEU A 18 -23.61 -13.13 -15.74
CA LEU A 18 -23.15 -12.46 -14.51
C LEU A 18 -22.01 -11.49 -14.79
N TYR A 19 -20.98 -11.90 -15.54
CA TYR A 19 -19.87 -10.99 -15.89
C TYR A 19 -20.32 -9.79 -16.74
N GLN A 20 -21.31 -9.98 -17.62
CA GLN A 20 -21.90 -8.87 -18.38
C GLN A 20 -22.64 -7.88 -17.48
N VAL A 21 -23.42 -8.38 -16.51
CA VAL A 21 -24.10 -7.55 -15.51
C VAL A 21 -23.08 -6.79 -14.68
N MET A 22 -22.06 -7.46 -14.15
CA MET A 22 -20.98 -6.81 -13.40
C MET A 22 -20.27 -5.72 -14.22
N GLY A 23 -19.96 -6.01 -15.49
CA GLY A 23 -19.36 -5.01 -16.38
C GLY A 23 -20.27 -3.79 -16.62
N ALA A 24 -21.59 -3.99 -16.70
CA ALA A 24 -22.56 -2.91 -16.83
C ALA A 24 -22.66 -2.07 -15.53
N LEU A 25 -22.68 -2.72 -14.36
CA LEU A 25 -22.67 -2.05 -13.06
C LEU A 25 -21.37 -1.26 -12.84
N CYS A 26 -20.21 -1.84 -13.14
CA CYS A 26 -18.93 -1.11 -13.08
C CYS A 26 -18.94 0.13 -13.98
N LYS A 27 -19.50 0.03 -15.19
CA LYS A 27 -19.63 1.17 -16.10
C LYS A 27 -20.56 2.25 -15.53
N ARG A 28 -21.66 1.86 -14.87
CA ARG A 28 -22.59 2.78 -14.19
C ARG A 28 -21.90 3.54 -13.07
N GLU A 29 -21.07 2.84 -12.30
CA GLU A 29 -20.35 3.38 -11.13
C GLU A 29 -18.97 3.97 -11.45
N HIS A 30 -18.60 4.03 -12.74
CA HIS A 30 -17.28 4.50 -13.21
C HIS A 30 -16.10 3.74 -12.57
N MET A 31 -16.24 2.43 -12.37
CA MET A 31 -15.20 1.57 -11.81
C MET A 31 -14.47 0.79 -12.91
N GLN A 32 -13.19 0.55 -12.66
CA GLN A 32 -12.37 -0.33 -13.49
C GLN A 32 -12.59 -1.80 -13.09
N ILE A 33 -12.66 -2.68 -14.10
CA ILE A 33 -12.76 -4.12 -13.93
C ILE A 33 -11.69 -4.78 -14.80
N GLU A 34 -10.92 -5.70 -14.23
CA GLU A 34 -9.81 -6.37 -14.90
C GLU A 34 -9.81 -7.88 -14.63
N GLU A 35 -9.44 -8.65 -15.64
CA GLU A 35 -9.15 -10.08 -15.50
C GLU A 35 -7.67 -10.25 -15.11
N GLN A 36 -7.42 -10.95 -14.00
CA GLN A 36 -6.09 -11.21 -13.46
C GLN A 36 -5.90 -12.72 -13.29
N GLY A 37 -5.49 -13.42 -14.35
CA GLY A 37 -5.26 -14.85 -14.28
C GLY A 37 -6.57 -15.63 -14.09
N ASP A 38 -6.77 -16.19 -12.90
CA ASP A 38 -7.93 -17.00 -12.53
C ASP A 38 -9.02 -16.24 -11.75
N ARG A 39 -8.86 -14.92 -11.61
CA ARG A 39 -9.81 -14.05 -10.91
C ARG A 39 -10.12 -12.79 -11.72
N VAL A 40 -11.25 -12.17 -11.41
CA VAL A 40 -11.62 -10.82 -11.90
C VAL A 40 -11.59 -9.86 -10.72
N VAL A 41 -11.05 -8.66 -10.91
CA VAL A 41 -10.92 -7.64 -9.86
C VAL A 41 -11.63 -6.37 -10.30
N ILE A 42 -12.50 -5.85 -9.45
CA ILE A 42 -13.13 -4.54 -9.57
C ILE A 42 -12.45 -3.59 -8.59
N TYR A 43 -11.90 -2.49 -9.09
CA TYR A 43 -11.26 -1.46 -8.27
C TYR A 43 -12.30 -0.41 -7.87
N ALA A 44 -12.92 -0.59 -6.70
CA ALA A 44 -14.00 0.27 -6.24
C ALA A 44 -13.51 1.58 -5.62
N CYS A 45 -12.40 1.53 -4.88
CA CYS A 45 -11.64 2.68 -4.39
C CYS A 45 -10.16 2.32 -4.15
N VAL A 46 -9.33 3.29 -3.77
CA VAL A 46 -7.87 3.13 -3.58
C VAL A 46 -7.50 2.02 -2.58
N GLN A 47 -8.35 1.76 -1.59
CA GLN A 47 -8.15 0.76 -0.52
C GLN A 47 -9.25 -0.33 -0.52
N GLY A 48 -9.95 -0.49 -1.64
CA GLY A 48 -11.15 -1.32 -1.71
C GLY A 48 -11.35 -1.97 -3.06
N ASN A 49 -11.12 -3.29 -3.09
CA ASN A 49 -11.35 -4.13 -4.26
C ASN A 49 -12.51 -5.09 -4.00
N ILE A 50 -13.26 -5.39 -5.06
CA ILE A 50 -14.20 -6.52 -5.10
C ILE A 50 -13.57 -7.59 -6.00
N VAL A 51 -13.29 -8.75 -5.43
CA VAL A 51 -12.62 -9.87 -6.10
C VAL A 51 -13.66 -10.92 -6.46
N ILE A 52 -13.58 -11.41 -7.69
CA ILE A 52 -14.48 -12.42 -8.21
C ILE A 52 -13.66 -13.65 -8.62
N THR A 53 -14.04 -14.81 -8.11
CA THR A 53 -13.43 -16.10 -8.41
C THR A 53 -14.48 -17.13 -8.81
N GLU A 54 -14.07 -18.15 -9.55
CA GLU A 54 -14.91 -19.29 -9.87
C GLU A 54 -14.47 -20.52 -9.07
N GLU A 55 -15.41 -21.13 -8.35
CA GLU A 55 -15.18 -22.39 -7.62
C GLU A 55 -16.26 -23.39 -8.05
N ASP A 56 -15.85 -24.44 -8.77
CA ASP A 56 -16.74 -25.42 -9.39
C ASP A 56 -17.79 -24.75 -10.31
N ASN A 57 -19.07 -24.83 -9.93
CA ASN A 57 -20.18 -24.19 -10.62
C ASN A 57 -20.60 -22.87 -9.96
N ASN A 58 -19.85 -22.38 -8.97
CA ASN A 58 -20.19 -21.15 -8.25
C ASN A 58 -19.33 -19.99 -8.75
N VAL A 59 -19.91 -18.80 -8.74
CA VAL A 59 -19.18 -17.54 -8.84
C VAL A 59 -19.18 -16.90 -7.46
N ILE A 60 -18.00 -16.63 -6.93
CA ILE A 60 -17.80 -16.06 -5.59
C ILE A 60 -17.36 -14.61 -5.77
N ILE A 61 -18.03 -13.70 -5.07
CA ILE A 61 -17.76 -12.26 -5.08
C ILE A 61 -17.42 -11.87 -3.65
N GLU A 62 -16.23 -11.31 -3.42
CA GLU A 62 -15.68 -11.04 -2.09
C GLU A 62 -15.07 -9.64 -2.00
N ALA A 63 -15.30 -8.95 -0.88
CA ALA A 63 -14.70 -7.65 -0.59
C ALA A 63 -14.26 -7.58 0.87
N ASN A 64 -12.96 -7.36 1.09
CA ASN A 64 -12.46 -6.93 2.40
C ASN A 64 -12.61 -5.41 2.50
N THR A 65 -13.51 -4.97 3.36
CA THR A 65 -13.95 -3.57 3.44
C THR A 65 -13.29 -2.80 4.59
N ARG A 66 -12.39 -3.45 5.34
CA ARG A 66 -11.77 -2.91 6.55
C ARG A 66 -11.03 -1.59 6.30
N HIS A 67 -10.19 -1.53 5.26
CA HIS A 67 -9.39 -0.32 4.95
C HIS A 67 -10.12 0.68 4.06
N GLY A 68 -11.21 0.26 3.40
CA GLY A 68 -12.00 1.14 2.55
C GLY A 68 -12.92 2.09 3.32
N GLY A 69 -13.45 1.67 4.47
CA GLY A 69 -14.38 2.44 5.29
C GLY A 69 -15.86 2.05 5.11
N ALA A 70 -16.72 2.64 5.94
CA ALA A 70 -18.15 2.31 5.99
C ALA A 70 -18.89 2.53 4.65
N GLY A 71 -18.53 3.58 3.92
CA GLY A 71 -19.11 3.86 2.59
C GLY A 71 -18.76 2.79 1.56
N PHE A 72 -17.52 2.28 1.57
CA PHE A 72 -17.15 1.16 0.71
C PHE A 72 -17.89 -0.13 1.09
N HIS A 73 -18.07 -0.38 2.39
CA HIS A 73 -18.84 -1.53 2.86
C HIS A 73 -20.28 -1.50 2.36
N ALA A 74 -20.97 -0.38 2.57
CA ALA A 74 -22.33 -0.18 2.08
C ALA A 74 -22.41 -0.41 0.56
N PHE A 75 -21.47 0.18 -0.18
CA PHE A 75 -21.38 0.00 -1.63
C PHE A 75 -21.22 -1.46 -2.05
N ALA A 76 -20.38 -2.25 -1.37
CA ALA A 76 -20.18 -3.66 -1.71
C ALA A 76 -21.45 -4.50 -1.51
N VAL A 77 -22.21 -4.22 -0.44
CA VAL A 77 -23.51 -4.85 -0.19
C VAL A 77 -24.54 -4.45 -1.26
N GLU A 78 -24.64 -3.16 -1.58
CA GLU A 78 -25.54 -2.66 -2.63
C GLU A 78 -25.19 -3.22 -4.01
N PHE A 79 -23.91 -3.33 -4.34
CA PHE A 79 -23.45 -3.94 -5.58
C PHE A 79 -23.89 -5.41 -5.69
N CYS A 80 -23.83 -6.16 -4.60
CA CYS A 80 -24.35 -7.53 -4.56
C CYS A 80 -25.88 -7.58 -4.75
N LYS A 81 -26.63 -6.68 -4.08
CA LYS A 81 -28.09 -6.57 -4.24
C LYS A 81 -28.51 -6.19 -5.67
N ASP A 82 -27.73 -5.34 -6.33
CA ASP A 82 -27.95 -4.98 -7.74
C ASP A 82 -27.74 -6.18 -8.67
N ILE A 83 -26.70 -6.99 -8.45
CA ILE A 83 -26.50 -8.24 -9.21
C ILE A 83 -27.69 -9.19 -9.01
N GLN A 84 -28.17 -9.35 -7.77
CA GLN A 84 -29.34 -10.20 -7.48
C GLN A 84 -30.62 -9.70 -8.18
N THR A 85 -30.73 -8.39 -8.36
CA THR A 85 -31.87 -7.75 -9.04
C THR A 85 -31.79 -7.94 -10.56
N GLU A 86 -30.61 -7.74 -11.14
CA GLU A 86 -30.40 -7.74 -12.59
C GLU A 86 -30.19 -9.15 -13.18
N CYS A 87 -29.71 -10.10 -12.38
CA CYS A 87 -29.45 -11.47 -12.78
C CYS A 87 -30.26 -12.46 -11.93
N PRO A 88 -31.26 -13.16 -12.48
CA PRO A 88 -31.99 -14.18 -11.72
C PRO A 88 -31.10 -15.37 -11.34
N GLY A 89 -31.26 -15.88 -10.12
CA GLY A 89 -30.61 -17.12 -9.70
C GLY A 89 -30.64 -17.32 -8.19
N GLU A 90 -29.97 -18.38 -7.72
CA GLU A 90 -29.79 -18.64 -6.30
C GLU A 90 -28.53 -17.93 -5.80
N TYR A 91 -28.66 -17.21 -4.69
CA TYR A 91 -27.60 -16.41 -4.08
C TYR A 91 -27.53 -16.65 -2.59
N GLU A 92 -26.32 -16.57 -2.04
CA GLU A 92 -26.07 -16.50 -0.60
C GLU A 92 -25.18 -15.29 -0.33
N LEU A 93 -25.75 -14.26 0.30
CA LEU A 93 -25.02 -13.07 0.74
C LEU A 93 -24.68 -13.22 2.22
N VAL A 94 -23.40 -13.02 2.53
CA VAL A 94 -22.84 -13.01 3.87
C VAL A 94 -22.22 -11.63 4.08
N ASP A 95 -22.78 -10.90 5.03
CA ASP A 95 -22.29 -9.61 5.51
C ASP A 95 -21.97 -9.77 7.01
N ASP A 96 -20.71 -9.57 7.39
CA ASP A 96 -20.29 -9.73 8.79
C ASP A 96 -20.73 -8.59 9.72
N LEU A 97 -21.32 -7.52 9.17
CA LEU A 97 -21.82 -6.36 9.88
C LEU A 97 -23.36 -6.22 9.84
N ASP A 98 -24.08 -7.19 9.29
CA ASP A 98 -25.54 -7.26 9.18
C ASP A 98 -26.19 -6.01 8.50
N PHE A 99 -25.46 -5.27 7.67
CA PHE A 99 -25.97 -4.09 6.96
C PHE A 99 -26.91 -4.49 5.82
N ASP A 100 -26.71 -5.66 5.22
CA ASP A 100 -27.63 -6.25 4.24
C ASP A 100 -29.07 -6.38 4.76
N ALA A 101 -29.24 -6.62 6.07
CA ALA A 101 -30.51 -6.89 6.72
C ALA A 101 -31.27 -5.63 7.16
N ASP A 102 -30.57 -4.60 7.65
CA ASP A 102 -31.22 -3.40 8.20
C ASP A 102 -31.05 -2.11 7.40
N GLU A 103 -30.05 -2.07 6.51
CA GLU A 103 -29.70 -0.92 5.68
C GLU A 103 -29.45 0.37 6.50
N ASP A 104 -29.06 0.25 7.76
CA ASP A 104 -28.79 1.38 8.65
C ASP A 104 -27.33 1.83 8.52
N PHE A 105 -27.10 2.82 7.65
CA PHE A 105 -25.76 3.38 7.44
C PHE A 105 -25.20 4.08 8.68
N HIS A 106 -26.04 4.67 9.53
CA HIS A 106 -25.55 5.31 10.74
C HIS A 106 -24.99 4.27 11.71
N ARG A 107 -25.65 3.12 11.86
CA ARG A 107 -25.14 1.99 12.64
C ARG A 107 -23.82 1.47 12.05
N LEU A 108 -23.77 1.24 10.73
CA LEU A 108 -22.57 0.78 10.04
C LEU A 108 -21.38 1.73 10.27
N HIS A 109 -21.61 3.05 10.16
CA HIS A 109 -20.60 4.06 10.41
C HIS A 109 -20.06 3.99 11.85
N HIS A 110 -20.91 3.77 12.85
CA HIS A 110 -20.46 3.65 14.25
C HIS A 110 -19.61 2.39 14.48
N ILE A 111 -19.88 1.28 13.77
CA ILE A 111 -19.04 0.08 13.85
C ILE A 111 -17.61 0.37 13.35
N TYR A 112 -17.46 1.14 12.28
CA TYR A 112 -16.16 1.58 11.79
C TYR A 112 -15.48 2.57 12.75
N GLU A 113 -16.25 3.44 13.41
CA GLU A 113 -15.72 4.32 14.46
C GLU A 113 -15.19 3.52 15.67
N ASP A 114 -15.92 2.47 16.11
CA ASP A 114 -15.49 1.57 17.18
C ASP A 114 -14.18 0.83 16.84
N GLU A 115 -13.97 0.48 15.57
CA GLU A 115 -12.69 -0.09 15.10
C GLU A 115 -11.54 0.91 15.24
N ILE A 116 -11.78 2.21 14.98
CA ILE A 116 -10.78 3.26 15.23
C ILE A 116 -10.50 3.43 16.72
N VAL A 117 -11.52 3.33 17.58
CA VAL A 117 -11.31 3.32 19.05
C VAL A 117 -10.37 2.18 19.44
N TYR A 118 -10.63 0.97 18.95
CA TYR A 118 -9.80 -0.20 19.22
C TYR A 118 -8.37 -0.04 18.70
N LEU A 119 -8.21 0.37 17.45
CA LEU A 119 -6.91 0.57 16.81
C LEU A 119 -6.10 1.67 17.51
N LYS A 120 -6.74 2.79 17.87
CA LYS A 120 -6.12 3.88 18.62
C LYS A 120 -5.56 3.38 19.96
N ASP A 121 -6.35 2.60 20.69
CA ASP A 121 -5.93 2.03 21.97
C ASP A 121 -4.73 1.08 21.82
N LEU A 122 -4.74 0.23 20.79
CA LEU A 122 -3.62 -0.66 20.46
C LEU A 122 -2.35 0.14 20.14
N LEU A 123 -2.43 1.10 19.22
CA LEU A 123 -1.27 1.89 18.79
C LEU A 123 -0.67 2.72 19.93
N LEU A 124 -1.48 3.19 20.88
CA LEU A 124 -1.00 3.91 22.04
C LEU A 124 -0.34 3.01 23.09
N LYS A 125 -0.85 1.79 23.30
CA LYS A 125 -0.41 0.89 24.38
C LYS A 125 0.69 -0.08 23.95
N ASN A 126 0.72 -0.48 22.68
CA ASN A 126 1.57 -1.55 22.16
C ASN A 126 2.47 -1.03 21.03
N PRO A 127 3.73 -0.66 21.31
CA PRO A 127 4.66 -0.19 20.28
C PRO A 127 4.88 -1.18 19.15
N GLU A 128 4.82 -2.50 19.41
CA GLU A 128 5.02 -3.54 18.39
C GLU A 128 3.99 -3.47 17.25
N VAL A 129 2.75 -3.06 17.54
CA VAL A 129 1.68 -2.91 16.53
C VAL A 129 2.04 -1.83 15.50
N ARG A 130 2.88 -0.85 15.88
CA ARG A 130 3.32 0.23 14.99
C ARG A 130 4.26 -0.28 13.88
N ASN A 131 4.87 -1.45 14.08
CA ASN A 131 5.67 -2.17 13.08
C ASN A 131 4.85 -3.14 12.23
N MET A 132 3.51 -3.11 12.31
CA MET A 132 2.62 -3.95 11.50
C MET A 132 1.91 -3.14 10.43
N ASN A 133 1.38 -3.81 9.41
CA ASN A 133 0.50 -3.17 8.45
C ASN A 133 -0.92 -3.03 9.03
N TYR A 134 -1.28 -1.81 9.43
CA TYR A 134 -2.64 -1.43 9.81
C TYR A 134 -3.22 -0.30 8.94
N MET A 135 -2.40 0.25 8.02
CA MET A 135 -2.78 1.43 7.22
C MET A 135 -3.39 1.04 5.88
N PHE A 136 -2.92 -0.05 5.28
CA PHE A 136 -3.25 -0.39 3.90
C PHE A 136 -3.81 -1.81 3.80
N ASP A 137 -4.70 -2.02 2.83
CA ASP A 137 -5.26 -3.32 2.49
C ASP A 137 -4.19 -4.36 2.15
N GLN A 138 -3.23 -3.95 1.33
CA GLN A 138 -2.10 -4.72 0.86
C GLN A 138 -0.92 -3.76 0.65
N THR A 139 0.25 -4.15 1.13
CA THR A 139 1.49 -3.41 0.93
C THR A 139 2.68 -4.36 0.95
N TYR A 140 3.73 -3.99 0.23
CA TYR A 140 5.04 -4.61 0.29
C TYR A 140 6.04 -3.73 1.04
N PHE A 141 5.58 -2.68 1.72
CA PHE A 141 6.44 -1.84 2.55
C PHE A 141 5.78 -1.39 3.85
N LEU A 142 6.59 -1.02 4.83
CA LEU A 142 6.18 -0.27 6.02
C LEU A 142 7.04 0.98 6.20
N PRO A 143 6.46 2.14 6.57
CA PRO A 143 7.24 3.30 6.97
C PRO A 143 8.15 2.95 8.16
N ILE A 144 9.37 3.47 8.17
CA ILE A 144 10.23 3.38 9.35
C ILE A 144 9.62 4.26 10.45
N GLU A 145 9.51 3.70 11.66
CA GLU A 145 8.95 4.40 12.80
C GLU A 145 9.72 5.66 13.15
N LYS A 146 8.99 6.70 13.56
CA LYS A 146 9.57 7.95 14.05
C LYS A 146 9.17 8.13 15.51
N ASP A 147 10.16 8.48 16.32
CA ASP A 147 9.94 8.77 17.73
C ASP A 147 8.82 9.79 17.93
N GLY A 148 7.85 9.43 18.78
CA GLY A 148 6.71 10.29 19.13
C GLY A 148 5.67 10.45 18.04
N ARG A 149 5.69 9.64 16.96
CA ARG A 149 4.73 9.75 15.86
C ARG A 149 3.99 8.43 15.60
N ILE A 150 2.79 8.54 15.04
CA ILE A 150 1.97 7.41 14.61
C ILE A 150 1.74 7.54 13.11
N SER A 151 2.10 6.51 12.35
CA SER A 151 1.80 6.45 10.91
C SER A 151 0.29 6.24 10.69
N THR A 152 -0.28 6.84 9.65
CA THR A 152 -1.68 6.64 9.27
C THR A 152 -1.78 6.44 7.75
N ALA A 153 -2.95 6.12 7.22
CA ALA A 153 -3.12 5.90 5.79
C ALA A 153 -2.85 7.17 4.96
N ILE A 154 -2.94 8.37 5.55
CA ILE A 154 -2.74 9.66 4.88
C ILE A 154 -1.49 10.43 5.34
N GLY A 155 -0.67 9.85 6.24
CA GLY A 155 0.51 10.50 6.78
C GLY A 155 0.71 10.30 8.28
N ASP A 156 1.90 10.61 8.80
CA ASP A 156 2.16 10.50 10.24
C ASP A 156 1.59 11.68 11.05
N MET A 157 1.26 11.39 12.30
CA MET A 157 0.66 12.32 13.26
C MET A 157 1.46 12.35 14.57
N ASP A 158 1.41 13.45 15.33
CA ASP A 158 1.98 13.48 16.68
C ASP A 158 1.23 12.53 17.60
N ILE A 159 1.93 11.72 18.40
CA ILE A 159 1.27 10.76 19.28
C ILE A 159 0.36 11.43 20.33
N SER A 160 0.69 12.66 20.76
CA SER A 160 -0.11 13.42 21.72
C SER A 160 -1.33 14.06 21.08
N GLU A 161 -1.25 14.42 19.79
CA GLU A 161 -2.39 14.81 18.97
C GLU A 161 -3.32 13.62 18.75
N PHE A 162 -2.77 12.51 18.25
CA PHE A 162 -3.48 11.25 18.03
C PHE A 162 -4.24 10.79 19.29
N ALA A 163 -3.60 10.86 20.46
CA ALA A 163 -4.23 10.51 21.72
C ALA A 163 -5.45 11.38 22.08
N ARG A 164 -5.45 12.67 21.67
CA ARG A 164 -6.50 13.65 22.01
C ARG A 164 -7.64 13.72 21.00
N MET A 165 -7.43 13.29 19.75
CA MET A 165 -8.47 13.32 18.72
C MET A 165 -9.59 12.33 19.03
N GLU A 166 -10.82 12.70 18.70
CA GLU A 166 -11.96 11.78 18.77
C GLU A 166 -11.89 10.73 17.66
N ALA A 167 -12.45 9.54 17.88
CA ALA A 167 -12.38 8.45 16.92
C ALA A 167 -13.04 8.82 15.58
N HIS A 168 -14.19 9.50 15.65
CA HIS A 168 -14.87 10.08 14.48
C HIS A 168 -13.92 10.89 13.58
N ASP A 169 -13.17 11.83 14.15
CA ASP A 169 -12.24 12.69 13.39
C ASP A 169 -11.03 11.90 12.87
N LEU A 170 -10.64 10.83 13.56
CA LEU A 170 -9.55 9.95 13.15
C LEU A 170 -9.93 9.02 12.00
N MET A 171 -11.22 8.77 11.74
CA MET A 171 -11.65 7.91 10.62
C MET A 171 -11.06 8.36 9.28
N ASP A 172 -10.98 9.68 9.05
CA ASP A 172 -10.39 10.24 7.83
C ASP A 172 -8.88 9.98 7.70
N SER A 173 -8.20 9.65 8.80
CA SER A 173 -6.77 9.32 8.78
C SER A 173 -6.50 7.87 8.37
N PHE A 174 -7.51 6.99 8.44
CA PHE A 174 -7.36 5.55 8.19
C PHE A 174 -8.21 5.02 7.05
N PHE A 175 -9.33 5.68 6.73
CA PHE A 175 -10.29 5.20 5.75
C PHE A 175 -10.48 6.20 4.62
N VAL A 176 -10.60 5.68 3.39
CA VAL A 176 -10.78 6.49 2.18
C VAL A 176 -12.25 6.88 1.99
N TRP A 177 -13.18 5.98 2.32
CA TRP A 177 -14.61 6.11 2.02
C TRP A 177 -15.47 5.92 3.27
N ASN A 178 -15.62 6.99 4.04
CA ASN A 178 -16.39 7.00 5.29
C ASN A 178 -17.88 7.29 5.10
N ASP A 179 -18.22 8.14 4.14
CA ASP A 179 -19.59 8.59 3.91
C ASP A 179 -20.32 7.73 2.87
N TRP A 180 -21.65 7.80 2.84
CA TRP A 180 -22.48 7.11 1.85
C TRP A 180 -22.03 7.40 0.41
N GLU A 181 -21.80 8.68 0.10
CA GLU A 181 -21.40 9.14 -1.22
C GLU A 181 -19.88 9.38 -1.31
N LYS A 182 -19.33 9.24 -2.53
CA LYS A 182 -18.00 9.76 -2.89
C LYS A 182 -18.06 11.30 -2.95
N ASN A 183 -17.98 11.96 -1.80
CA ASN A 183 -17.97 13.41 -1.64
C ASN A 183 -16.55 13.99 -1.79
N ALA A 184 -16.38 15.31 -1.59
CA ALA A 184 -15.06 15.96 -1.71
C ALA A 184 -13.99 15.35 -0.79
N ARG A 185 -14.39 14.93 0.42
CA ARG A 185 -13.53 14.30 1.41
C ARG A 185 -13.02 12.93 0.95
N TYR A 186 -13.88 12.11 0.35
CA TYR A 186 -13.45 10.86 -0.29
C TYR A 186 -12.32 11.10 -1.28
N TYR A 187 -12.45 12.07 -2.18
CA TYR A 187 -11.42 12.33 -3.19
C TYR A 187 -10.14 12.91 -2.59
N LYS A 188 -10.25 13.77 -1.56
CA LYS A 188 -9.08 14.22 -0.81
C LYS A 188 -8.36 13.03 -0.15
N ASN A 189 -9.09 12.17 0.56
CA ASN A 189 -8.52 11.00 1.23
C ASN A 189 -7.91 10.04 0.21
N ALA A 190 -8.57 9.82 -0.94
CA ALA A 190 -8.02 9.02 -2.03
C ALA A 190 -6.68 9.58 -2.52
N ALA A 191 -6.57 10.90 -2.76
CA ALA A 191 -5.31 11.54 -3.14
C ALA A 191 -4.22 11.35 -2.08
N LEU A 192 -4.53 11.60 -0.80
CA LEU A 192 -3.57 11.51 0.29
C LEU A 192 -3.12 10.07 0.56
N VAL A 193 -4.03 9.09 0.47
CA VAL A 193 -3.68 7.68 0.60
C VAL A 193 -2.81 7.22 -0.57
N THR A 194 -3.14 7.59 -1.81
CA THR A 194 -2.29 7.27 -2.96
C THR A 194 -0.90 7.92 -2.83
N LEU A 195 -0.82 9.16 -2.35
CA LEU A 195 0.45 9.82 -2.05
C LEU A 195 1.26 9.08 -0.98
N ALA A 196 0.62 8.72 0.14
CA ALA A 196 1.27 8.04 1.25
C ALA A 196 1.74 6.63 0.85
N LYS A 197 0.90 5.88 0.12
CA LYS A 197 1.15 4.49 -0.30
C LYS A 197 2.12 4.39 -1.46
N GLU A 198 1.95 5.18 -2.52
CA GLU A 198 2.73 5.03 -3.76
C GLU A 198 3.96 5.95 -3.81
N GLY A 199 3.92 7.10 -3.14
CA GLY A 199 5.04 8.04 -2.98
C GLY A 199 5.72 8.43 -4.29
N VAL A 200 4.97 9.07 -5.18
CA VAL A 200 5.44 9.47 -6.52
C VAL A 200 6.44 10.64 -6.49
N GLY A 201 6.29 11.61 -5.60
CA GLY A 201 7.19 12.74 -5.35
C GLY A 201 8.13 13.16 -6.50
N PRO A 202 9.47 13.13 -6.31
CA PRO A 202 10.44 13.48 -7.34
C PRO A 202 10.61 12.40 -8.43
N TYR A 203 9.96 11.25 -8.27
CA TYR A 203 10.02 10.07 -9.15
C TYR A 203 8.74 9.93 -9.97
N ALA A 204 7.93 10.98 -10.10
CA ALA A 204 6.60 10.91 -10.71
C ALA A 204 6.65 10.41 -12.16
N THR A 205 7.76 10.67 -12.85
CA THR A 205 7.99 10.26 -14.25
C THR A 205 8.96 9.09 -14.41
N MET A 206 9.24 8.33 -13.34
CA MET A 206 10.20 7.22 -13.37
C MET A 206 9.76 6.11 -14.33
N ASN A 207 8.51 5.66 -14.22
CA ASN A 207 7.95 4.62 -15.07
C ASN A 207 6.43 4.82 -15.31
N ALA A 208 5.81 3.89 -16.05
CA ALA A 208 4.39 3.99 -16.39
C ALA A 208 3.48 3.99 -15.15
N ASP A 209 3.85 3.26 -14.10
CA ASP A 209 3.06 3.15 -12.87
C ASP A 209 3.13 4.43 -12.04
N THR A 210 4.33 5.02 -11.87
CA THR A 210 4.46 6.30 -11.17
C THR A 210 3.74 7.42 -11.91
N ILE A 211 3.78 7.42 -13.25
CA ILE A 211 3.03 8.38 -14.07
C ILE A 211 1.54 8.19 -13.87
N LYS A 212 1.04 6.95 -13.89
CA LYS A 212 -0.37 6.63 -13.64
C LYS A 212 -0.80 7.19 -12.28
N HIS A 213 -0.10 6.85 -11.21
CA HIS A 213 -0.44 7.29 -9.86
C HIS A 213 -0.35 8.81 -9.69
N ALA A 214 0.67 9.45 -10.26
CA ALA A 214 0.78 10.91 -10.24
C ALA A 214 -0.40 11.58 -10.96
N ASN A 215 -0.87 11.01 -12.07
CA ASN A 215 -2.07 11.51 -12.74
C ASN A 215 -3.34 11.29 -11.90
N GLU A 216 -3.51 10.12 -11.30
CA GLU A 216 -4.65 9.81 -10.41
C GLU A 216 -4.72 10.77 -9.21
N ILE A 217 -3.57 11.07 -8.59
CA ILE A 217 -3.49 12.02 -7.48
C ILE A 217 -3.98 13.41 -7.92
N CYS A 218 -3.51 13.92 -9.06
CA CYS A 218 -3.99 15.19 -9.60
C CYS A 218 -5.51 15.16 -9.86
N ASP A 219 -6.02 14.09 -10.47
CA ASP A 219 -7.45 13.95 -10.80
C ASP A 219 -8.31 13.93 -9.53
N PHE A 220 -7.85 13.26 -8.47
CA PHE A 220 -8.52 13.24 -7.17
C PHE A 220 -8.54 14.61 -6.51
N ILE A 221 -7.42 15.34 -6.51
CA ILE A 221 -7.35 16.70 -5.94
C ILE A 221 -8.30 17.65 -6.69
N GLU A 222 -8.33 17.56 -8.01
CA GLU A 222 -9.25 18.35 -8.85
C GLU A 222 -10.73 17.98 -8.60
N LEU A 223 -11.05 16.69 -8.46
CA LEU A 223 -12.40 16.23 -8.13
C LEU A 223 -12.83 16.69 -6.74
N ALA A 224 -11.94 16.67 -5.75
CA ALA A 224 -12.20 17.18 -4.42
C ALA A 224 -12.54 18.67 -4.47
N ASN A 225 -11.72 19.49 -5.14
CA ASN A 225 -11.96 20.92 -5.30
C ASN A 225 -13.28 21.24 -6.04
N ARG A 226 -13.59 20.48 -7.10
CA ARG A 226 -14.85 20.67 -7.84
C ARG A 226 -16.09 20.36 -6.99
N LYS A 227 -16.00 19.40 -6.07
CA LYS A 227 -17.10 19.00 -5.20
C LYS A 227 -17.28 19.92 -4.00
N ASP A 228 -16.18 20.43 -3.45
CA ASP A 228 -16.19 21.42 -2.38
C ASP A 228 -14.98 22.35 -2.51
N PRO A 229 -15.16 23.60 -3.01
CA PRO A 229 -14.06 24.56 -3.12
C PRO A 229 -13.48 25.02 -1.78
N HIS A 230 -14.13 24.73 -0.65
CA HIS A 230 -13.65 25.08 0.68
C HIS A 230 -12.78 23.99 1.33
N ILE A 231 -12.68 22.82 0.72
CA ILE A 231 -11.85 21.75 1.23
C ILE A 231 -10.37 22.13 1.15
N SER A 232 -9.62 21.86 2.22
CA SER A 232 -8.17 22.07 2.22
C SER A 232 -7.47 20.95 1.46
N LEU A 233 -6.58 21.30 0.54
CA LEU A 233 -5.90 20.38 -0.38
C LEU A 233 -4.37 20.54 -0.33
N PRO A 234 -3.61 19.50 -0.72
CA PRO A 234 -2.15 19.55 -0.73
C PRO A 234 -1.64 20.28 -1.99
N LEU A 235 -1.77 21.62 -2.00
CA LEU A 235 -1.51 22.44 -3.18
C LEU A 235 -0.07 22.37 -3.67
N ASP A 236 0.92 22.42 -2.78
CA ASP A 236 2.34 22.36 -3.15
C ASP A 236 2.65 21.06 -3.92
N VAL A 237 2.15 19.92 -3.42
CA VAL A 237 2.30 18.62 -4.10
C VAL A 237 1.58 18.60 -5.44
N TYR A 238 0.37 19.16 -5.51
CA TYR A 238 -0.39 19.24 -6.76
C TYR A 238 0.35 20.06 -7.83
N GLU A 239 0.87 21.24 -7.45
CA GLU A 239 1.62 22.11 -8.34
C GLU A 239 2.89 21.42 -8.87
N ASP A 240 3.63 20.76 -7.99
CA ASP A 240 4.84 20.00 -8.34
C ASP A 240 4.52 18.86 -9.31
N LEU A 241 3.46 18.08 -9.05
CA LEU A 241 3.04 16.99 -9.93
C LEU A 241 2.56 17.51 -11.29
N CYS A 242 1.78 18.60 -11.33
CA CYS A 242 1.39 19.22 -12.59
C CYS A 242 2.61 19.67 -13.40
N GLN A 243 3.60 20.27 -12.76
CA GLN A 243 4.84 20.68 -13.42
C GLN A 243 5.60 19.48 -13.99
N GLN A 244 5.80 18.42 -13.20
CA GLN A 244 6.51 17.22 -13.64
C GLN A 244 5.79 16.51 -14.80
N LEU A 245 4.46 16.42 -14.73
CA LEU A 245 3.63 15.77 -15.76
C LEU A 245 3.37 16.67 -16.98
N GLY A 246 3.76 17.95 -16.94
CA GLY A 246 3.42 18.92 -18.00
C GLY A 246 1.92 19.19 -18.13
N ARG A 247 1.15 19.02 -17.04
CA ARG A 247 -0.30 19.25 -17.01
C ARG A 247 -0.60 20.71 -16.65
N GLN A 248 -1.71 21.22 -17.18
CA GLN A 248 -2.22 22.54 -16.78
C GLN A 248 -3.07 22.40 -15.51
N PRO A 249 -2.77 23.15 -14.43
CA PRO A 249 -3.58 23.17 -13.21
C PRO A 249 -5.06 23.53 -13.48
N GLN A 250 -5.99 22.84 -12.81
CA GLN A 250 -7.44 23.06 -12.93
C GLN A 250 -8.11 23.52 -11.63
N LEU A 251 -7.34 23.80 -10.58
CA LEU A 251 -7.91 24.23 -9.30
C LEU A 251 -8.44 25.65 -9.38
N GLU A 252 -9.65 25.86 -8.86
CA GLU A 252 -10.32 27.15 -8.75
C GLU A 252 -10.51 27.47 -7.27
N HIS A 253 -9.98 28.61 -6.81
CA HIS A 253 -10.16 29.11 -5.43
C HIS A 253 -9.75 28.14 -4.31
N ALA A 254 -8.83 27.21 -4.58
CA ALA A 254 -8.46 26.17 -3.63
C ALA A 254 -7.73 26.70 -2.38
N HIS A 255 -7.91 26.01 -1.26
CA HIS A 255 -7.26 26.32 0.01
C HIS A 255 -6.17 25.30 0.33
N ALA A 256 -5.01 25.77 0.76
CA ALA A 256 -3.93 24.88 1.19
C ALA A 256 -4.25 24.18 2.51
N MET A 257 -3.82 22.92 2.63
CA MET A 257 -3.71 22.23 3.91
C MET A 257 -2.65 22.91 4.79
N GLU A 258 -2.87 22.91 6.10
CA GLU A 258 -1.87 23.40 7.06
C GLU A 258 -0.68 22.44 7.21
N GLN A 259 -0.94 21.14 7.05
CA GLN A 259 0.06 20.09 7.15
C GLN A 259 0.51 19.63 5.76
N GLU A 260 1.79 19.34 5.64
CA GLU A 260 2.38 18.77 4.43
C GLU A 260 1.80 17.36 4.18
N ALA A 261 1.49 17.05 2.92
CA ALA A 261 1.09 15.70 2.55
C ALA A 261 2.30 14.77 2.60
N ILE A 262 2.23 13.75 3.45
CA ILE A 262 3.32 12.82 3.67
C ILE A 262 3.30 11.72 2.61
N GLN A 263 4.46 11.48 2.02
CA GLN A 263 4.70 10.41 1.07
C GLN A 263 5.71 9.45 1.71
N TYR A 264 5.29 8.26 2.11
CA TYR A 264 6.20 7.36 2.85
C TYR A 264 7.30 6.81 1.94
N ARG A 265 6.97 6.50 0.69
CA ARG A 265 7.91 5.90 -0.26
C ARG A 265 8.92 6.89 -0.86
N THR A 266 8.88 8.17 -0.54
CA THR A 266 9.95 9.12 -0.91
C THR A 266 11.08 9.18 0.13
N LYS A 267 11.04 8.27 1.12
CA LYS A 267 12.00 8.10 2.20
C LYS A 267 12.38 6.63 2.31
N GLU A 268 13.34 6.32 3.17
CA GLU A 268 13.62 4.93 3.52
C GLU A 268 12.41 4.25 4.18
N VAL A 269 12.15 3.03 3.74
CA VAL A 269 11.07 2.18 4.24
C VAL A 269 11.60 0.78 4.50
N TYR A 270 10.84 -0.01 5.25
CA TYR A 270 11.00 -1.45 5.30
C TYR A 270 10.33 -2.07 4.09
N HIS A 271 11.09 -2.62 3.14
CA HIS A 271 10.55 -3.49 2.10
C HIS A 271 10.30 -4.88 2.68
N LEU A 272 9.06 -5.34 2.59
CA LEU A 272 8.60 -6.62 3.12
C LEU A 272 8.83 -7.75 2.11
N PHE A 273 9.39 -8.85 2.62
CA PHE A 273 9.60 -10.08 1.86
C PHE A 273 9.62 -11.25 2.85
N ASP A 274 8.70 -12.21 2.72
CA ASP A 274 8.48 -13.26 3.72
C ASP A 274 8.40 -12.71 5.16
N ASP A 275 9.26 -13.22 6.05
CA ASP A 275 9.46 -12.83 7.44
C ASP A 275 10.65 -11.88 7.61
N VAL A 276 11.07 -11.17 6.56
CA VAL A 276 12.13 -10.17 6.60
C VAL A 276 11.66 -8.78 6.19
N LYS A 277 12.34 -7.78 6.76
CA LYS A 277 12.23 -6.36 6.41
C LYS A 277 13.59 -5.85 5.94
N VAL A 278 13.64 -5.38 4.71
CA VAL A 278 14.87 -4.87 4.08
C VAL A 278 14.75 -3.35 3.94
N VAL A 279 15.63 -2.61 4.58
CA VAL A 279 15.63 -1.14 4.50
C VAL A 279 16.24 -0.71 3.18
N ALA A 280 15.53 0.14 2.44
CA ALA A 280 16.04 0.86 1.28
C ALA A 280 15.11 2.04 0.99
N ASP A 281 15.47 2.86 0.00
CA ASP A 281 14.59 3.90 -0.53
C ASP A 281 13.23 3.28 -0.93
N GLY A 282 12.13 3.89 -0.50
CA GLY A 282 10.80 3.37 -0.79
C GLY A 282 10.44 3.42 -2.26
N ALA A 283 11.04 4.32 -3.04
CA ALA A 283 10.82 4.46 -4.47
C ALA A 283 11.61 3.43 -5.29
N SER A 284 12.42 2.59 -4.65
CA SER A 284 13.16 1.53 -5.33
C SER A 284 12.26 0.65 -6.20
N GLU A 285 12.74 0.36 -7.42
CA GLU A 285 12.10 -0.66 -8.24
C GLU A 285 12.30 -2.02 -7.59
N ARG A 286 11.18 -2.70 -7.36
CA ARG A 286 11.11 -3.94 -6.59
C ARG A 286 10.80 -5.11 -7.52
N SER A 287 11.60 -6.16 -7.40
CA SER A 287 11.32 -7.45 -8.04
C SER A 287 11.69 -8.60 -7.11
N VAL A 288 11.25 -9.81 -7.46
CA VAL A 288 11.61 -11.04 -6.75
C VAL A 288 12.28 -11.97 -7.74
N ASP A 289 13.47 -12.45 -7.39
CA ASP A 289 14.12 -13.55 -8.09
C ASP A 289 13.60 -14.88 -7.52
N PRO A 290 12.79 -15.65 -8.27
CA PRO A 290 12.22 -16.89 -7.79
C PRO A 290 13.24 -18.02 -7.69
N VAL A 291 14.39 -17.93 -8.36
CA VAL A 291 15.42 -18.98 -8.34
C VAL A 291 16.20 -18.92 -7.02
N ASN A 292 16.55 -17.73 -6.59
CA ASN A 292 17.32 -17.50 -5.37
C ASN A 292 16.45 -17.12 -4.16
N GLU A 293 15.12 -17.09 -4.33
CA GLU A 293 14.17 -16.62 -3.32
C GLU A 293 14.61 -15.26 -2.75
N ALA A 294 14.96 -14.33 -3.66
CA ALA A 294 15.60 -13.07 -3.28
C ALA A 294 14.72 -11.87 -3.61
N LEU A 295 14.63 -10.93 -2.67
CA LEU A 295 14.12 -9.59 -2.92
C LEU A 295 15.21 -8.77 -3.63
N CYS A 296 14.87 -8.18 -4.78
CA CYS A 296 15.76 -7.32 -5.54
C CYS A 296 15.22 -5.88 -5.51
N LEU A 297 16.03 -4.95 -5.01
CA LEU A 297 15.73 -3.52 -4.91
C LEU A 297 16.74 -2.72 -5.72
N MET A 298 16.27 -2.01 -6.74
CA MET A 298 17.12 -1.11 -7.54
C MET A 298 16.92 0.33 -7.08
N SER A 299 17.99 1.14 -7.11
CA SER A 299 17.91 2.57 -6.82
C SER A 299 16.85 3.25 -7.70
N PRO A 300 16.00 4.14 -7.14
CA PRO A 300 15.07 4.92 -7.95
C PRO A 300 15.82 5.85 -8.90
N TYR A 301 15.17 6.22 -10.02
CA TYR A 301 15.77 7.05 -11.06
C TYR A 301 14.76 8.01 -11.68
N ASN A 302 15.28 9.12 -12.21
CA ASN A 302 14.51 10.08 -13.00
C ASN A 302 14.83 9.99 -14.50
N ASP A 303 15.84 9.19 -14.83
CA ASP A 303 16.35 8.93 -16.18
C ASP A 303 16.84 7.47 -16.18
N GLU A 304 16.33 6.64 -17.09
CA GLU A 304 16.65 5.21 -17.18
C GLU A 304 18.16 4.91 -17.28
N SER A 305 18.97 5.90 -17.68
CA SER A 305 20.43 5.79 -17.73
C SER A 305 21.13 5.97 -16.37
N GLN A 306 20.38 6.28 -15.30
CA GLN A 306 20.89 6.57 -13.97
C GLN A 306 20.54 5.46 -12.97
N TRP A 307 21.19 4.29 -13.07
CA TRP A 307 21.17 3.33 -11.97
C TRP A 307 22.40 3.55 -11.07
N SER A 308 22.20 3.53 -9.75
CA SER A 308 23.27 3.78 -8.77
C SER A 308 23.64 2.52 -8.00
N TRP A 309 22.65 1.70 -7.65
CA TRP A 309 22.86 0.45 -6.93
C TRP A 309 21.73 -0.55 -7.14
N LEU A 310 22.06 -1.82 -6.94
CA LEU A 310 21.13 -2.94 -6.78
C LEU A 310 21.43 -3.59 -5.43
N LEU A 311 20.42 -3.83 -4.62
CA LEU A 311 20.50 -4.57 -3.36
C LEU A 311 19.61 -5.82 -3.46
N MET A 312 20.21 -6.98 -3.28
CA MET A 312 19.51 -8.26 -3.15
C MET A 312 19.56 -8.72 -1.71
N ALA A 313 18.45 -9.31 -1.23
CA ALA A 313 18.36 -9.92 0.09
C ALA A 313 17.67 -11.28 0.01
N SER A 314 18.24 -12.30 0.64
CA SER A 314 17.70 -13.66 0.65
C SER A 314 18.05 -14.40 1.94
N LYS A 315 17.18 -15.33 2.34
CA LYS A 315 17.50 -16.31 3.40
C LYS A 315 18.43 -17.41 2.88
N GLN A 316 18.61 -17.51 1.57
CA GLN A 316 19.52 -18.45 0.92
C GLN A 316 20.90 -17.80 0.71
N PRO A 317 22.00 -18.50 1.01
CA PRO A 317 23.35 -17.96 0.82
C PRO A 317 23.76 -17.83 -0.65
N GLY A 318 22.99 -18.42 -1.58
CA GLY A 318 23.34 -18.53 -3.00
C GLY A 318 23.46 -17.21 -3.75
N ILE A 319 22.99 -16.10 -3.16
CA ILE A 319 23.15 -14.75 -3.73
C ILE A 319 24.53 -14.15 -3.48
N CYS A 320 25.29 -14.65 -2.50
CA CYS A 320 26.62 -14.13 -2.19
C CYS A 320 27.69 -14.81 -3.05
N SER A 321 28.51 -13.99 -3.73
CA SER A 321 29.59 -14.47 -4.61
C SER A 321 30.82 -14.96 -3.83
N HIS A 322 31.08 -14.38 -2.65
CA HIS A 322 32.25 -14.67 -1.83
C HIS A 322 31.86 -15.15 -0.42
N LEU A 323 30.92 -16.09 -0.34
CA LEU A 323 30.41 -16.63 0.92
C LEU A 323 31.51 -17.16 1.86
N ASP A 324 32.50 -17.89 1.31
CA ASP A 324 33.60 -18.43 2.13
C ASP A 324 34.40 -17.29 2.77
N GLU A 325 34.69 -16.21 2.04
CA GLU A 325 35.42 -15.06 2.60
C GLU A 325 34.57 -14.34 3.65
N LEU A 326 33.29 -14.12 3.36
CA LEU A 326 32.33 -13.48 4.27
C LEU A 326 32.27 -14.16 5.63
N LEU A 327 32.29 -15.50 5.68
CA LEU A 327 32.23 -16.28 6.92
C LEU A 327 33.54 -16.25 7.74
N HIS A 328 34.65 -15.76 7.17
CA HIS A 328 35.92 -15.61 7.88
C HIS A 328 36.17 -14.16 8.36
N GLU A 329 35.31 -13.22 7.98
CA GLU A 329 35.39 -11.83 8.44
C GLU A 329 35.04 -11.71 9.92
N GLU A 330 35.60 -10.69 10.59
CA GLU A 330 35.20 -10.37 11.95
C GLU A 330 33.84 -9.65 11.94
N PRO A 331 32.84 -10.10 12.75
CA PRO A 331 31.53 -9.48 12.74
C PRO A 331 31.58 -8.10 13.38
N ILE A 332 30.75 -7.20 12.87
CA ILE A 332 30.42 -5.93 13.51
C ILE A 332 29.08 -6.05 14.23
N THR A 333 28.98 -5.45 15.42
CA THR A 333 27.73 -5.39 16.17
C THR A 333 27.00 -4.08 15.89
N TYR A 334 25.73 -4.15 15.50
CA TYR A 334 24.84 -3.00 15.34
C TYR A 334 23.45 -3.34 15.88
N ASP A 335 22.94 -2.52 16.80
CA ASP A 335 21.64 -2.72 17.47
C ASP A 335 21.45 -4.14 18.04
N GLY A 336 22.52 -4.69 18.64
CA GLY A 336 22.51 -6.04 19.22
C GLY A 336 22.63 -7.19 18.20
N LYS A 337 22.60 -6.90 16.89
CA LYS A 337 22.74 -7.88 15.81
C LYS A 337 24.19 -7.97 15.32
N GLN A 338 24.59 -9.13 14.80
CA GLN A 338 25.91 -9.35 14.22
C GLN A 338 25.85 -9.30 12.70
N PHE A 339 26.77 -8.55 12.10
CA PHE A 339 26.87 -8.40 10.66
C PHE A 339 28.28 -8.71 10.18
N TYR A 340 28.40 -9.46 9.10
CA TYR A 340 29.63 -9.72 8.38
C TYR A 340 29.57 -8.98 7.05
N PHE A 341 30.71 -8.47 6.57
CA PHE A 341 30.80 -7.76 5.29
C PHE A 341 32.08 -8.14 4.57
N THR A 342 31.98 -8.50 3.30
CA THR A 342 33.12 -8.50 2.37
C THR A 342 32.82 -7.56 1.20
N GLN A 343 33.87 -6.92 0.67
CA GLN A 343 33.75 -5.91 -0.36
C GLN A 343 34.88 -6.06 -1.38
N TRP A 344 34.52 -6.06 -2.66
CA TRP A 344 35.47 -6.11 -3.77
C TRP A 344 35.02 -5.21 -4.92
N THR A 345 35.85 -5.14 -5.96
CA THR A 345 35.53 -4.39 -7.19
C THR A 345 35.51 -5.36 -8.36
N GLU A 346 34.46 -5.29 -9.17
CA GLU A 346 34.26 -6.15 -10.33
C GLU A 346 33.64 -5.32 -11.45
N GLU A 347 34.20 -5.41 -12.65
CA GLU A 347 33.74 -4.69 -13.86
C GLU A 347 33.54 -3.17 -13.70
N GLY A 348 34.25 -2.54 -12.75
CA GLY A 348 34.16 -1.10 -12.47
C GLY A 348 33.08 -0.70 -11.47
N ALA A 349 32.31 -1.67 -10.94
CA ALA A 349 31.39 -1.47 -9.82
C ALA A 349 31.98 -2.03 -8.51
N THR A 350 31.52 -1.50 -7.38
CA THR A 350 31.82 -2.08 -6.06
C THR A 350 30.75 -3.09 -5.69
N MET A 351 31.18 -4.27 -5.28
CA MET A 351 30.30 -5.32 -4.79
C MET A 351 30.42 -5.43 -3.27
N ILE A 352 29.30 -5.71 -2.61
CA ILE A 352 29.26 -6.01 -1.17
C ILE A 352 28.44 -7.28 -0.97
N ASP A 353 29.05 -8.28 -0.35
CA ASP A 353 28.29 -9.36 0.29
C ASP A 353 28.20 -9.06 1.78
N ALA A 354 27.03 -9.33 2.37
CA ALA A 354 26.83 -9.21 3.80
C ALA A 354 25.98 -10.35 4.35
N LEU A 355 26.21 -10.68 5.62
CA LEU A 355 25.40 -11.62 6.38
C LEU A 355 24.96 -10.95 7.67
N LEU A 356 23.66 -10.88 7.89
CA LEU A 356 23.07 -10.70 9.20
C LEU A 356 22.85 -12.07 9.84
N GLU A 357 23.53 -12.33 10.95
CA GLU A 357 23.33 -13.52 11.77
C GLU A 357 22.53 -13.15 13.03
N GLU A 358 21.37 -13.77 13.18
CA GLU A 358 20.46 -13.56 14.31
C GLU A 358 19.98 -14.93 14.82
N GLU A 359 20.43 -15.30 16.01
CA GLU A 359 20.20 -16.62 16.61
C GLU A 359 20.67 -17.76 15.67
N ASP A 360 19.75 -18.58 15.16
CA ASP A 360 20.01 -19.68 14.22
C ASP A 360 19.62 -19.32 12.77
N ARG A 361 19.38 -18.03 12.47
CA ARG A 361 18.94 -17.55 11.15
C ARG A 361 20.01 -16.66 10.51
N GLY A 362 20.15 -16.80 9.19
CA GLY A 362 20.98 -15.95 8.36
C GLY A 362 20.14 -15.19 7.33
N LEU A 363 20.36 -13.88 7.22
CA LEU A 363 19.86 -13.06 6.12
C LEU A 363 21.06 -12.55 5.32
N TYR A 364 21.16 -13.02 4.09
CA TYR A 364 22.25 -12.73 3.17
C TYR A 364 21.89 -11.53 2.30
N PHE A 365 22.90 -10.75 1.94
CA PHE A 365 22.78 -9.63 1.04
C PHE A 365 23.87 -9.68 -0.01
N HIS A 366 23.51 -9.26 -1.22
CA HIS A 366 24.46 -8.95 -2.29
C HIS A 366 24.10 -7.59 -2.88
N ALA A 367 25.05 -6.67 -2.91
CA ALA A 367 24.85 -5.36 -3.48
C ALA A 367 25.85 -5.06 -4.60
N ILE A 368 25.36 -4.50 -5.69
CA ILE A 368 26.13 -3.95 -6.81
C ILE A 368 26.02 -2.45 -6.75
N ILE A 369 27.14 -1.74 -6.69
CA ILE A 369 27.18 -0.29 -6.46
C ILE A 369 28.02 0.37 -7.54
N ALA A 370 27.39 1.20 -8.37
CA ALA A 370 28.04 1.90 -9.47
C ALA A 370 28.95 3.04 -8.98
N ASP A 371 28.55 3.75 -7.92
CA ASP A 371 29.30 4.87 -7.34
C ASP A 371 29.66 4.63 -5.88
N THR A 372 30.96 4.71 -5.57
CA THR A 372 31.48 4.49 -4.20
C THR A 372 30.87 5.39 -3.13
N LYS A 373 30.26 6.53 -3.51
CA LYS A 373 29.54 7.41 -2.57
C LYS A 373 28.35 6.72 -1.90
N ASP A 374 27.77 5.70 -2.53
CA ASP A 374 26.56 5.02 -2.06
C ASP A 374 26.90 3.84 -1.12
N ILE A 375 28.17 3.45 -1.01
CA ILE A 375 28.63 2.38 -0.11
C ILE A 375 28.18 2.60 1.35
N PRO A 376 28.34 3.80 1.96
CA PRO A 376 27.92 4.02 3.34
C PRO A 376 26.40 3.88 3.50
N TYR A 377 25.63 4.34 2.52
CA TYR A 377 24.17 4.23 2.50
C TYR A 377 23.74 2.76 2.44
N ILE A 378 24.25 1.97 1.50
CA ILE A 378 23.90 0.55 1.37
C ILE A 378 24.30 -0.26 2.60
N LYS A 379 25.48 -0.01 3.20
CA LYS A 379 25.85 -0.63 4.47
C LYS A 379 24.91 -0.24 5.61
N GLN A 380 24.37 0.98 5.60
CA GLN A 380 23.39 1.41 6.60
C GLN A 380 22.04 0.71 6.42
N CYS A 381 21.53 0.66 5.20
CA CYS A 381 20.35 -0.12 4.81
C CYS A 381 20.43 -1.58 5.28
N ILE A 382 21.55 -2.26 5.01
CA ILE A 382 21.77 -3.65 5.45
C ILE A 382 21.69 -3.76 6.98
N LYS A 383 22.33 -2.84 7.72
CA LYS A 383 22.35 -2.86 9.19
C LYS A 383 20.98 -2.59 9.83
N GLU A 384 20.14 -1.79 9.19
CA GLU A 384 18.78 -1.50 9.67
C GLU A 384 17.75 -2.57 9.26
N SER A 385 18.14 -3.46 8.36
CA SER A 385 17.33 -4.61 7.94
C SER A 385 17.28 -5.70 9.02
N GLY A 386 16.37 -6.66 8.85
CA GLY A 386 16.35 -7.86 9.67
C GLY A 386 15.08 -8.67 9.55
N PHE A 387 14.87 -9.56 10.50
CA PHE A 387 13.67 -10.38 10.57
C PHE A 387 12.51 -9.62 11.21
N VAL A 388 11.30 -9.97 10.80
CA VAL A 388 10.07 -9.58 11.47
C VAL A 388 9.88 -10.54 12.66
N HIS A 389 9.92 -10.01 13.88
CA HIS A 389 9.59 -10.81 15.05
C HIS A 389 8.07 -11.03 15.08
N GLN A 390 7.63 -12.29 15.10
CA GLN A 390 6.24 -12.60 15.36
C GLN A 390 5.94 -12.32 16.83
N ALA A 391 4.95 -11.46 17.08
CA ALA A 391 4.43 -11.19 18.42
C ALA A 391 3.63 -12.37 18.98
#